data_AF-A0A1M4XC41-F1
#
_entry.id   AF-A0A1M4XC41-F1
#
_cell.length_a   1.000
_cell.length_b   1.000
_cell.length_c   1.000
_cell.angle_alpha   90.00
_cell.angle_beta   90.00
_cell.angle_gamma   90.00
#
_symmetry.space_group_name_H-M   'P 1'
#
loop_
_entity.id
_entity.type
_entity.pdbx_description
1 polymer ?
#
loop_
_entity_poly.entity_id
_entity_poly.type
_entity_poly.pdbx_seq_one_letter_code
_entity_poly.pdbx_strand_id
1 'polypeptide(L)' 'MTMNDFAAWAQAKMDKCNVHDEIETSKLIVEIMKKFFAIGREEQENSEVN' A
#
# COMPACT_ATOMS: atom_id res chain seq x y z
N MET A 1 -0.63 4.51 9.78
CA MET A 1 -0.65 3.02 9.67
C MET A 1 0.78 2.56 9.83
N THR A 2 1.08 1.54 10.65
CA THR A 2 2.48 1.05 10.70
C THR A 2 2.82 0.28 9.43
N MET A 3 4.11 0.14 9.12
CA MET A 3 4.54 -0.66 7.97
C MET A 3 4.13 -2.14 8.06
N ASN A 4 3.97 -2.68 9.27
CA ASN A 4 3.46 -4.04 9.47
C ASN A 4 1.96 -4.14 9.13
N ASP A 5 1.17 -3.15 9.55
CA ASP A 5 -0.26 -3.08 9.21
C ASP A 5 -0.46 -2.90 7.70
N PHE A 6 0.43 -2.13 7.06
CA PHE A 6 0.44 -1.98 5.61
C PHE A 6 0.71 -3.31 4.90
N ALA A 7 1.73 -4.05 5.32
CA ALA A 7 2.08 -5.33 4.72
C ALA A 7 0.92 -6.33 4.82
N ALA A 8 0.31 -6.46 6.00
CA ALA A 8 -0.85 -7.32 6.20
C ALA A 8 -2.06 -6.91 5.33
N TRP A 9 -2.30 -5.60 5.21
CA TRP A 9 -3.36 -5.07 4.34
C TRP A 9 -3.09 -5.35 2.85
N ALA A 10 -1.86 -5.13 2.38
CA ALA A 10 -1.49 -5.35 0.98
C ALA A 10 -1.59 -6.84 0.62
N GLN A 11 -1.14 -7.72 1.51
CA GLN A 11 -1.28 -9.17 1.36
C GLN A 11 -2.75 -9.57 1.24
N ALA A 12 -3.60 -9.14 2.16
CA ALA A 12 -5.02 -9.47 2.14
C ALA A 12 -5.78 -8.95 0.90
N LYS A 13 -5.27 -7.89 0.27
CA LYS A 13 -5.78 -7.39 -1.02
C LYS A 13 -5.33 -8.27 -2.18
N MET A 14 -4.06 -8.64 -2.24
CA MET A 14 -3.51 -9.51 -3.27
C MET A 14 -4.14 -10.92 -3.21
N ASP A 15 -4.38 -11.45 -2.02
CA ASP A 15 -5.03 -12.76 -1.82
C ASP A 15 -6.46 -12.81 -2.38
N LYS A 16 -7.13 -11.65 -2.50
CA LYS A 16 -8.49 -11.52 -3.06
C LYS A 16 -8.49 -11.12 -4.52
N CYS A 17 -7.34 -10.75 -5.07
CA CYS A 17 -7.21 -10.28 -6.45
C CYS A 17 -7.27 -11.46 -7.41
N ASN A 18 -8.02 -11.32 -8.50
CA ASN A 18 -7.85 -12.23 -9.63
C ASN A 18 -6.57 -11.86 -10.39
N VAL A 19 -5.46 -12.51 -10.06
CA VAL A 19 -4.14 -12.24 -10.68
C VAL A 19 -4.08 -12.54 -12.19
N HIS A 20 -5.08 -13.25 -12.73
CA HIS A 20 -5.21 -13.49 -14.17
C HIS A 20 -5.98 -12.38 -14.89
N ASP A 21 -6.64 -11.48 -14.17
CA ASP A 21 -7.19 -10.24 -14.71
C ASP A 21 -6.12 -9.13 -14.60
N GLU A 22 -5.48 -8.84 -15.74
CA GLU A 22 -4.41 -7.84 -15.84
C GLU A 22 -4.89 -6.42 -15.45
N ILE A 23 -6.14 -6.08 -15.77
CA ILE A 23 -6.70 -4.75 -15.51
C ILE A 23 -6.99 -4.60 -14.02
N GLU A 24 -7.54 -5.63 -13.38
CA GLU A 24 -7.74 -5.65 -11.92
C GLU A 24 -6.40 -5.58 -11.19
N THR A 25 -5.45 -6.42 -11.60
CA THR A 25 -4.13 -6.53 -10.97
C THR A 25 -3.36 -5.22 -11.05
N SER A 26 -3.33 -4.58 -12.22
CA SER A 26 -2.65 -3.30 -12.42
C SER A 26 -3.24 -2.18 -11.55
N LYS A 27 -4.57 -2.11 -11.43
CA LYS A 27 -5.25 -1.15 -10.53
C LYS A 27 -4.87 -1.40 -9.07
N LEU A 28 -4.83 -2.66 -8.65
CA LEU A 28 -4.49 -3.01 -7.28
C LEU A 28 -3.03 -2.65 -6.94
N ILE A 29 -2.08 -2.93 -7.84
CA ILE A 29 -0.68 -2.54 -7.64
C ILE A 29 -0.56 -1.02 -7.47
N VAL A 30 -1.28 -0.25 -8.29
CA VAL A 30 -1.30 1.22 -8.15
C VAL A 30 -1.88 1.68 -6.81
N GLU A 31 -2.93 1.02 -6.32
CA GLU A 31 -3.51 1.30 -4.98
C GLU A 31 -2.48 1.04 -3.88
N ILE A 32 -1.79 -0.11 -3.93
CA ILE A 32 -0.75 -0.49 -2.97
C ILE A 32 0.39 0.54 -2.96
N MET A 33 0.89 0.93 -4.13
CA MET A 33 1.99 1.89 -4.25
C MET A 33 1.59 3.29 -3.73
N LYS A 34 0.41 3.78 -4.08
CA LYS A 34 -0.09 5.07 -3.58
C LYS A 34 -0.13 5.10 -2.05
N LYS A 35 -0.59 4.00 -1.44
CA LYS A 35 -0.68 3.89 0.01
C LYS A 35 0.69 3.77 0.68
N PHE A 36 1.62 3.02 0.09
CA PHE A 36 3.01 2.95 0.53
C PHE A 36 3.67 4.34 0.59
N PHE A 37 3.58 5.10 -0.50
CA PHE A 37 4.16 6.46 -0.53
C PHE A 37 3.45 7.45 0.38
N ALA A 38 2.15 7.27 0.64
CA ALA A 38 1.44 8.11 1.61
C ALA A 38 1.97 7.89 3.02
N ILE A 39 2.19 6.63 3.42
CA ILE A 39 2.76 6.29 4.74
C ILE A 39 4.18 6.85 4.87
N GLY A 40 5.03 6.68 3.85
CA GLY A 40 6.40 7.20 3.89
C GLY A 40 6.48 8.73 3.95
N ARG A 41 5.52 9.45 3.35
CA ARG A 41 5.42 10.92 3.50
C ARG A 41 4.96 11.33 4.89
N GLU A 42 3.95 10.65 5.44
CA GLU A 42 3.50 10.90 6.83
C GLU A 42 4.65 10.69 7.83
N GLU A 43 5.48 9.66 7.64
CA GLU A 43 6.65 9.41 8.50
C GLU A 43 7.74 10.50 8.37
N GLN A 44 7.98 11.04 7.16
CA GLN A 44 8.90 12.16 6.98
C GLN A 44 8.38 13.45 7.62
N GLU A 45 7.12 13.82 7.38
CA GLU A 45 6.51 15.02 7.95
C GLU A 45 6.48 14.99 9.48
N ASN A 46 6.25 13.82 10.10
CA ASN A 46 6.28 13.68 11.56
C ASN A 46 7.71 13.70 12.15
N SER A 47 8.73 13.42 11.34
CA SER A 47 10.14 13.41 11.79
C SER A 47 10.79 14.79 11.76
N GLU A 48 10.28 15.73 10.96
CA GLU A 48 10.79 17.10 10.84
C GLU A 48 10.19 18.08 11.87
N VAL A 49 9.17 17.66 12.64
CA VAL A 49 8.44 18.49 13.61
C VAL A 49 8.83 18.18 15.08
N ASN A 50 9.80 17.27 15.30
CA ASN A 50 10.28 16.88 16.63
C ASN A 50 11.75 17.24 16.88
#